data_AF-A0A176U972-F1
#
_entry.id   AF-A0A176U972-F1
#
_cell.length_a   1.000
_cell.length_b   1.000
_cell.length_c   1.000
_cell.angle_alpha   90.00
_cell.angle_beta   90.00
_cell.angle_gamma   90.00
#
_symmetry.space_group_name_H-M   'P 1'
#
loop_
_entity.id
_entity.type
_entity.pdbx_description
1 polymer ?
#
loop_
_entity_poly.entity_id
_entity_poly.type
_entity_poly.pdbx_seq_one_letter_code
_entity_poly.pdbx_strand_id
1 'polypeptide(L)'
;EYREAPAVIKGKYHYYMISSFCTGWAPNQGKYAWADSIEGRWSSLKEIGDETTYDSQAAFLLNVNGKLLYVGDRWGGNGDKYFESGYVVYPLKETEDGLEMIYQDTAEFE
;
A
#
# COMPACT_ATOMS: atom_id res chain seq x y z
N GLU A 1 -5.58 -11.47 13.22
CA GLU A 1 -4.48 -10.71 12.57
C GLU A 1 -4.65 -9.24 12.93
N TYR A 2 -3.65 -8.61 13.55
CA TYR A 2 -3.64 -7.17 13.79
C TYR A 2 -3.07 -6.46 12.56
N ARG A 3 -3.66 -5.32 12.19
CA ARG A 3 -3.28 -4.54 11.02
C ARG A 3 -2.83 -3.16 11.47
N GLU A 4 -1.78 -2.64 10.84
CA GLU A 4 -1.25 -1.29 11.08
C GLU A 4 -0.98 -0.56 9.76
N ALA A 5 -0.46 0.65 9.85
CA ALA A 5 -0.09 1.49 8.70
C ALA A 5 -1.21 1.60 7.63
N PRO A 6 -2.46 1.97 8.02
CA PRO A 6 -3.58 2.00 7.10
C PRO A 6 -3.46 3.20 6.15
N ALA A 7 -3.56 2.95 4.85
CA ALA A 7 -3.64 3.96 3.81
C ALA A 7 -4.93 3.73 2.99
N VAL A 8 -5.82 4.72 2.98
CA VAL A 8 -7.15 4.62 2.36
C VAL A 8 -7.27 5.57 1.19
N ILE A 9 -7.93 5.11 0.12
CA ILE A 9 -8.29 5.96 -1.01
C ILE A 9 -9.66 5.59 -1.57
N LYS A 10 -10.35 6.57 -2.13
CA LYS A 10 -11.49 6.33 -3.01
C LYS A 10 -10.98 6.14 -4.43
N GLY A 11 -11.10 4.92 -4.95
CA GLY A 11 -10.82 4.59 -6.34
C GLY A 11 -12.03 4.85 -7.25
N LYS A 12 -11.92 4.40 -8.48
CA LYS A 12 -13.00 4.44 -9.48
C LYS A 12 -14.18 3.56 -9.07
N TYR A 13 -13.92 2.38 -8.53
CA TYR A 13 -14.95 1.39 -8.22
C TYR A 13 -15.35 1.40 -6.73
N HIS A 14 -14.37 1.38 -5.83
CA HIS A 14 -14.59 1.22 -4.40
C HIS A 14 -13.68 2.15 -3.57
N TYR A 15 -13.90 2.19 -2.26
CA TYR A 15 -12.86 2.55 -1.32
C TYR A 15 -11.91 1.37 -1.17
N TYR A 16 -10.60 1.64 -1.16
CA TYR A 16 -9.55 0.66 -0.91
C TYR A 16 -8.76 1.08 0.31
N MET A 17 -8.40 0.12 1.15
CA MET A 17 -7.49 0.31 2.28
C MET A 17 -6.36 -0.68 2.18
N ILE A 18 -5.14 -0.20 1.98
CA ILE A 18 -3.91 -0.99 2.14
C ILE A 18 -3.45 -0.88 3.59
N SER A 19 -2.94 -1.98 4.14
CA SER A 19 -2.34 -1.98 5.47
C SER A 19 -1.22 -3.02 5.55
N SER A 20 -0.47 -3.05 6.65
CA SER A 20 0.54 -4.08 6.95
C SER A 20 0.15 -4.91 8.17
N PHE A 21 0.90 -5.98 8.44
CA PHE A 21 0.98 -6.60 9.76
C PHE A 21 1.83 -5.76 10.72
N CYS A 22 1.72 -6.05 12.02
CA CYS A 22 2.51 -5.45 13.10
C CYS A 22 3.83 -6.20 13.35
N THR A 23 4.88 -5.86 12.60
CA THR A 23 6.23 -6.45 12.74
C THR A 23 7.32 -5.40 13.06
N GLY A 24 6.91 -4.21 13.51
CA GLY A 24 7.83 -3.11 13.78
C GLY A 24 8.44 -2.58 12.47
N TRP A 25 9.76 -2.40 12.45
CA TRP A 25 10.48 -1.89 11.27
C TRP A 25 10.60 -2.88 10.12
N ALA A 26 10.41 -4.18 10.38
CA ALA A 26 10.56 -5.20 9.35
C ALA A 26 9.38 -5.15 8.37
N PRO A 27 9.62 -5.13 7.05
CA PRO A 27 8.56 -5.20 6.06
C PRO A 27 7.85 -6.55 6.11
N ASN A 28 6.63 -6.58 5.60
CA ASN A 28 5.80 -7.78 5.59
C ASN A 28 4.78 -7.75 4.43
N GLN A 29 4.05 -8.85 4.25
CA GLN A 29 3.05 -9.00 3.22
C GLN A 29 1.92 -7.97 3.44
N GLY A 30 1.91 -6.96 2.59
CA GLY A 30 0.84 -5.99 2.48
C GLY A 30 -0.44 -6.70 2.08
N LYS A 31 -1.55 -6.22 2.62
CA LYS A 31 -2.88 -6.64 2.19
C LYS A 31 -3.78 -5.44 2.07
N TYR A 32 -4.81 -5.58 1.24
CA TYR A 32 -5.86 -4.58 1.11
C TYR A 32 -7.24 -5.20 1.30
N ALA A 33 -8.19 -4.36 1.65
CA ALA A 33 -9.62 -4.64 1.55
C ALA A 33 -10.30 -3.52 0.76
N TRP A 34 -11.50 -3.79 0.26
CA TRP A 34 -12.33 -2.79 -0.42
C TRP A 34 -13.75 -2.73 0.15
N ALA A 35 -14.42 -1.59 -0.03
CA ALA A 35 -15.82 -1.37 0.36
C ALA A 35 -16.50 -0.33 -0.53
N ASP A 36 -17.82 -0.44 -0.72
CA ASP A 36 -18.61 0.56 -1.46
C ASP A 36 -18.82 1.87 -0.68
N SER A 37 -18.71 1.81 0.65
CA SER A 37 -18.76 2.97 1.54
C SER A 37 -17.77 2.81 2.68
N ILE A 38 -17.26 3.94 3.19
CA ILE A 38 -16.25 3.93 4.27
C ILE A 38 -16.79 3.28 5.57
N GLU A 39 -18.08 3.49 5.86
CA GLU A 39 -18.80 2.91 7.00
C GLU A 39 -19.39 1.52 6.68
N GLY A 40 -19.17 1.03 5.47
CA GLY A 40 -19.76 -0.19 4.95
C GLY A 40 -19.05 -1.47 5.40
N ARG A 41 -19.48 -2.58 4.81
CA ARG A 41 -18.78 -3.86 4.97
C ARG A 41 -17.56 -3.88 4.07
N TRP A 42 -16.40 -4.07 4.68
CA TRP A 42 -15.16 -4.31 3.97
C TRP A 42 -15.04 -5.77 3.55
N SER A 43 -14.42 -5.99 2.39
CA SER A 43 -14.12 -7.33 1.88
C SER A 43 -13.16 -8.09 2.81
N SER A 44 -13.02 -9.39 2.57
CA SER A 44 -11.86 -10.13 3.06
C SER A 44 -10.57 -9.50 2.53
N LEU A 45 -9.49 -9.64 3.32
CA LEU A 45 -8.17 -9.16 2.93
C LEU A 45 -7.63 -9.93 1.72
N LYS A 46 -7.01 -9.21 0.79
CA LYS A 46 -6.28 -9.72 -0.37
C LYS A 46 -4.83 -9.23 -0.34
N GLU A 47 -3.89 -10.04 -0.78
CA GLU A 47 -2.46 -9.66 -0.83
C GLU A 47 -2.21 -8.56 -1.85
N ILE A 48 -1.18 -7.75 -1.61
CA ILE A 48 -0.68 -6.72 -2.53
C ILE A 48 0.84 -6.62 -2.44
N GLY A 49 1.49 -6.53 -3.59
CA GLY A 49 2.95 -6.66 -3.68
C GLY A 49 3.42 -8.07 -3.37
N ASP A 50 4.71 -8.22 -3.03
CA ASP A 50 5.30 -9.48 -2.56
C ASP A 50 5.19 -9.63 -1.03
N GLU A 51 5.86 -10.66 -0.48
CA GLU A 51 5.89 -10.97 0.95
C GLU A 51 6.47 -9.87 1.85
N THR A 52 7.03 -8.81 1.27
CA THR A 52 7.60 -7.64 1.94
C THR A 52 7.00 -6.32 1.45
N THR A 53 5.97 -6.36 0.60
CA THR A 53 5.46 -5.17 -0.10
C THR A 53 6.60 -4.44 -0.83
N TYR A 54 7.49 -5.18 -1.48
CA TYR A 54 8.70 -4.68 -2.15
C TYR A 54 9.65 -3.91 -1.23
N ASP A 55 9.92 -4.50 -0.06
CA ASP A 55 10.73 -3.93 1.02
C ASP A 55 10.23 -2.54 1.44
N SER A 56 8.93 -2.45 1.74
CA SER A 56 8.29 -1.21 2.18
C SER A 56 7.07 -1.43 3.08
N GLN A 57 6.61 -0.35 3.71
CA GLN A 57 5.39 -0.30 4.51
C GLN A 57 4.51 0.85 4.04
N ALA A 58 3.19 0.61 3.94
CA ALA A 58 2.25 1.61 3.44
C ALA A 58 2.25 2.89 4.30
N ALA A 59 2.33 4.05 3.67
CA ALA A 59 2.24 5.33 4.36
C ALA A 59 1.05 6.16 3.86
N PHE A 60 0.87 6.20 2.53
CA PHE A 60 -0.20 6.97 1.90
C PHE A 60 -0.58 6.40 0.55
N LEU A 61 -1.82 6.68 0.11
CA LEU A 61 -2.27 6.44 -1.25
C LEU A 61 -2.57 7.78 -1.90
N LEU A 62 -1.99 8.03 -3.07
CA LEU A 62 -2.13 9.31 -3.77
C LEU A 62 -2.86 9.09 -5.10
N ASN A 63 -3.80 9.98 -5.42
CA ASN A 63 -4.40 10.07 -6.75
C ASN A 63 -3.88 11.31 -7.44
N VAL A 64 -3.15 11.13 -8.55
CA VAL A 64 -2.69 12.21 -9.43
C VAL A 64 -3.40 12.08 -10.76
N ASN A 65 -4.39 12.94 -11.01
CA ASN A 65 -5.14 12.99 -12.27
C ASN A 65 -5.74 11.63 -12.71
N GLY A 66 -6.22 10.82 -11.76
CA GLY A 66 -6.78 9.49 -12.01
C GLY A 66 -5.76 8.35 -11.94
N LYS A 67 -4.45 8.64 -11.84
CA LYS A 67 -3.42 7.64 -11.57
C LYS A 67 -3.28 7.43 -10.06
N LEU A 68 -3.59 6.23 -9.60
CA LEU A 68 -3.39 5.85 -8.21
C LEU A 68 -1.94 5.44 -7.97
N LEU A 69 -1.35 5.92 -6.89
CA LEU A 69 0.01 5.65 -6.47
C LEU A 69 0.01 5.11 -5.04
N TYR A 70 0.70 4.01 -4.84
CA TYR A 70 1.19 3.57 -3.54
C TYR A 70 2.37 4.44 -3.14
N VAL A 71 2.35 4.95 -1.91
CA VAL A 71 3.48 5.61 -1.28
C VAL A 71 3.77 4.88 0.03
N GLY A 72 4.96 4.31 0.12
CA GLY A 72 5.44 3.60 1.30
C GLY A 72 6.83 4.03 1.72
N ASP A 73 7.14 3.73 2.97
CA ASP A 73 8.47 3.92 3.54
C ASP A 73 9.25 2.62 3.46
N ARG A 74 10.49 2.69 2.98
CA ARG A 74 11.50 1.66 3.19
C ARG A 74 12.30 2.05 4.41
N TRP A 75 11.92 1.52 5.56
CA TRP A 75 12.57 1.86 6.81
C TRP A 75 14.04 1.42 6.82
N GLY A 76 14.95 2.32 7.21
CA GLY A 76 16.40 2.05 7.34
C GLY A 76 16.78 1.04 8.43
N GLY A 77 15.79 0.39 9.05
CA GLY A 77 15.96 -0.60 10.10
C GLY A 77 15.72 -0.05 11.51
N ASN A 78 16.50 -0.53 12.47
CA ASN A 78 16.37 -0.16 13.88
C ASN A 78 16.43 1.37 14.09
N GLY A 79 15.70 1.89 15.08
CA GLY A 79 15.40 3.32 15.22
C GLY A 79 16.59 4.30 15.19
N ASP A 80 17.83 3.84 15.41
CA ASP A 80 19.04 4.67 15.29
C ASP A 80 19.38 5.04 13.82
N LYS A 81 18.82 4.33 12.84
CA LYS A 81 19.05 4.50 11.39
C LYS A 81 17.84 5.08 10.65
N TYR A 82 16.87 5.67 11.36
CA TYR A 82 15.63 6.16 10.74
C TYR A 82 15.87 7.14 9.58
N PHE A 83 16.96 7.92 9.63
CA PHE A 83 17.35 8.88 8.59
C PHE A 83 17.91 8.21 7.31
N GLU A 84 18.22 6.92 7.35
CA GLU A 84 18.60 6.13 6.16
C GLU A 84 17.36 5.61 5.41
N SER A 85 16.15 5.84 5.93
CA SER A 85 14.91 5.39 5.30
C SER A 85 14.69 6.07 3.95
N GLY A 86 14.11 5.33 3.01
CA GLY A 86 13.76 5.82 1.69
C GLY A 86 12.26 5.73 1.42
N TYR A 87 11.87 6.13 0.22
CA TYR A 87 10.49 6.06 -0.24
C TYR A 87 10.37 5.04 -1.37
N VAL A 88 9.26 4.31 -1.36
CA VAL A 88 8.86 3.39 -2.43
C VAL A 88 7.54 3.90 -3.00
N VAL A 89 7.55 4.23 -4.28
CA VAL A 89 6.39 4.75 -4.99
C VAL A 89 6.08 3.88 -6.19
N TYR A 90 4.90 3.26 -6.22
CA TYR A 90 4.46 2.40 -7.31
C TYR A 90 3.08 2.81 -7.83
N PRO A 91 2.84 2.70 -9.14
CA PRO A 91 1.50 2.80 -9.66
C PRO A 91 0.64 1.64 -9.14
N LEU A 92 -0.60 1.96 -8.79
CA LEU A 92 -1.64 1.01 -8.46
C LEU A 92 -2.60 0.92 -9.64
N LYS A 93 -2.92 -0.31 -10.03
CA LYS A 93 -3.87 -0.60 -11.10
C LYS A 93 -5.16 -1.12 -10.49
N GLU A 94 -6.24 -0.39 -10.69
CA GLU A 94 -7.59 -0.87 -10.40
C GLU A 94 -8.05 -1.83 -11.50
N THR A 95 -8.58 -2.98 -11.10
CA THR A 95 -9.24 -3.96 -11.96
C THR A 95 -10.64 -4.25 -11.42
N GLU A 96 -11.46 -4.96 -12.19
CA GLU A 96 -12.77 -5.42 -11.70
C GLU A 96 -12.64 -6.37 -10.50
N ASP A 97 -11.50 -7.07 -10.38
CA ASP A 97 -11.22 -8.01 -9.31
C ASP A 97 -10.53 -7.37 -8.09
N GLY A 98 -10.08 -6.11 -8.20
CA GLY A 98 -9.54 -5.33 -7.10
C GLY A 98 -8.37 -4.42 -7.45
N LEU A 99 -7.26 -4.55 -6.72
CA LEU A 99 -6.14 -3.63 -6.77
C LEU A 99 -4.84 -4.43 -6.97
N GLU A 100 -4.08 -4.07 -8.00
CA GLU A 100 -2.80 -4.69 -8.33
C GLU A 100 -1.67 -3.67 -8.12
N MET A 101 -0.58 -4.13 -7.52
CA MET A 101 0.68 -3.40 -7.44
C MET A 101 1.77 -4.30 -8.02
N ILE A 102 2.45 -3.82 -9.07
CA ILE A 102 3.49 -4.58 -9.77
C ILE A 102 4.81 -3.87 -9.56
N TYR A 103 5.86 -4.62 -9.21
CA TYR A 103 7.21 -4.10 -9.10
C TYR A 103 7.65 -3.36 -10.37
N GLN A 104 8.28 -2.20 -10.20
CA GLN A 104 8.90 -1.45 -11.27
C GLN A 104 10.28 -0.96 -10.83
N ASP A 105 11.30 -1.15 -11.64
CA ASP A 105 12.64 -0.63 -11.30
C ASP A 105 12.68 0.91 -11.37
N THR A 106 11.91 1.48 -12.29
CA THR A 106 11.68 2.92 -12.44
C THR A 106 10.19 3.16 -12.64
N ALA A 107 9.64 4.12 -11.91
CA ALA A 107 8.26 4.54 -12.08
C ALA A 107 8.25 5.82 -12.94
N GLU A 108 7.70 5.72 -14.15
CA GLU A 108 7.46 6.87 -15.00
C GLU A 108 6.08 7.47 -14.69
N PHE A 109 6.05 8.77 -14.44
CA PHE A 109 4.83 9.54 -14.23
C PHE A 109 4.76 10.57 -15.36
N GLU A 110 4.10 10.21 -16.46
CA GLU A 110 3.70 11.17 -17.50
C GLU A 110 2.66 12.17 -16.99
#